data_AF-A0A8B6G2M6-F1
#
_entry.id   AF-A0A8B6G2M6-F1
#
_cell.length_a   1.000
_cell.length_b   1.000
_cell.length_c   1.000
_cell.angle_alpha   90.00
_cell.angle_beta   90.00
_cell.angle_gamma   90.00
#
_symmetry.space_group_name_H-M   'P 1'
#
loop_
_entity.id
_entity.type
_entity.pdbx_description
1 polymer ?
#
loop_
_entity_poly.entity_id
_entity_poly.type
_entity_poly.pdbx_seq_one_letter_code
_entity_poly.pdbx_strand_id
1 'polypeptide(L)'
;MSEISNKAYELTRQKFADAFHQLDADIQNPYRALLEDDDEDEYKLDAFLDDTELLEEIENQKTVYLKLKEELDAYCRQIVVLGFNSAKYDMNLIKTHLANTLNMHESGQKFTVKRNNSYACLANETFKFLDITSYLAPGCSYAKFLKAYDVTENKGFFPYEWFRQRRQVTSSDTTISRTVLQLIKGM
;
A
#
# COMPACT_ATOMS: atom_id res chain seq x y z
N MET A 1 -5.51 16.05 -1.20
CA MET A 1 -4.99 14.67 -1.07
C MET A 1 -3.70 14.44 -1.84
N SER A 2 -3.47 15.16 -2.95
CA SER A 2 -2.24 15.09 -3.74
C SER A 2 -0.97 15.33 -2.92
N GLU A 3 -0.97 16.30 -2.00
CA GLU A 3 0.22 16.59 -1.16
C GLU A 3 0.63 15.40 -0.28
N ILE A 4 -0.33 14.75 0.40
CA ILE A 4 -0.06 13.60 1.27
C ILE A 4 0.40 12.41 0.41
N SER A 5 -0.25 12.17 -0.73
CA SER A 5 0.14 11.10 -1.67
C SER A 5 1.54 11.33 -2.24
N ASN A 6 1.87 12.55 -2.66
CA ASN A 6 3.20 12.90 -3.15
C ASN A 6 4.26 12.71 -2.07
N LYS A 7 3.97 13.13 -0.83
CA LYS A 7 4.95 12.98 0.25
C LYS A 7 5.17 11.52 0.64
N ALA A 8 4.09 10.74 0.69
CA ALA A 8 4.18 9.30 0.94
C ALA A 8 4.97 8.60 -0.18
N TYR A 9 4.76 9.01 -1.43
CA TYR A 9 5.51 8.52 -2.57
C TYR A 9 7.00 8.80 -2.46
N GLU A 10 7.41 10.03 -2.14
CA GLU A 10 8.82 10.38 -1.92
C GLU A 10 9.47 9.50 -0.86
N LEU A 11 8.82 9.34 0.29
CA LEU A 11 9.34 8.54 1.41
C LEU A 11 9.44 7.06 1.04
N THR A 12 8.44 6.52 0.35
CA THR A 12 8.42 5.11 -0.04
C THR A 12 9.46 4.85 -1.13
N ARG A 13 9.58 5.75 -2.11
CA ARG A 13 10.59 5.65 -3.15
C ARG A 13 12.01 5.75 -2.60
N GLN A 14 12.23 6.62 -1.61
CA GLN A 14 13.50 6.67 -0.88
C GLN A 14 13.80 5.37 -0.14
N LYS A 15 12.79 4.76 0.50
CA LYS A 15 12.95 3.48 1.20
C LYS A 15 13.37 2.34 0.27
N PHE A 16 12.94 2.37 -1.00
CA PHE A 16 13.28 1.38 -2.01
C PHE A 16 14.32 1.88 -3.02
N ALA A 17 15.11 2.91 -2.67
CA ALA A 17 16.10 3.50 -3.59
C ALA A 17 17.08 2.46 -4.15
N ASP A 18 17.59 1.58 -3.28
CA ASP A 18 18.52 0.50 -3.67
C ASP A 18 17.89 -0.45 -4.69
N ALA A 19 16.60 -0.79 -4.53
CA ALA A 19 15.89 -1.65 -5.48
C ALA A 19 15.71 -0.97 -6.84
N PHE A 20 15.43 0.34 -6.88
CA PHE A 20 15.39 1.09 -8.13
C PHE A 20 16.76 1.16 -8.81
N HIS A 21 17.83 1.40 -8.04
CA HIS A 21 19.19 1.40 -8.57
C HIS A 21 19.58 0.06 -9.17
N GLN A 22 19.24 -1.04 -8.50
CA GLN A 22 19.48 -2.39 -9.01
C GLN A 22 18.71 -2.63 -10.33
N LEU A 23 17.41 -2.30 -10.36
CA LEU A 23 16.61 -2.44 -11.57
C LEU A 23 17.13 -1.58 -12.72
N ASP A 24 17.61 -0.37 -12.44
CA ASP A 24 18.22 0.50 -13.47
C ASP A 24 19.51 -0.11 -14.03
N ALA A 25 20.35 -0.70 -13.19
CA ALA A 25 21.54 -1.42 -13.62
C ALA A 25 21.18 -2.65 -14.46
N ASP A 26 20.16 -3.42 -14.05
CA ASP A 26 19.71 -4.62 -14.76
C ASP A 26 19.01 -4.27 -16.08
N ILE A 27 18.35 -3.11 -16.19
CA ILE A 27 17.79 -2.62 -17.48
C ILE A 27 18.90 -2.18 -18.43
N GLN A 28 19.99 -1.60 -17.91
CA GLN A 28 21.16 -1.20 -18.70
C GLN A 28 21.97 -2.41 -19.17
N ASN A 29 22.07 -3.44 -18.33
CA ASN A 29 22.75 -4.69 -18.64
C ASN A 29 21.84 -5.91 -18.35
N PRO A 30 20.85 -6.19 -19.21
CA PRO A 30 19.87 -7.26 -18.99
C PRO A 30 20.46 -8.67 -19.01
N TYR A 31 21.67 -8.81 -19.53
CA TYR A 31 22.43 -10.05 -19.65
C TYR A 31 23.24 -10.39 -18.42
N ARG A 32 23.40 -9.45 -17.47
CA ARG A 32 24.19 -9.65 -16.25
C ARG A 32 23.80 -10.93 -15.48
N ALA A 33 22.53 -11.32 -15.55
CA ALA A 33 22.02 -12.55 -14.94
C ALA A 33 22.14 -13.80 -15.83
N LEU A 34 22.36 -13.62 -17.14
CA LEU A 34 22.49 -14.68 -18.15
C LEU A 34 23.96 -15.06 -18.42
N LEU A 35 24.88 -14.13 -18.17
CA LEU A 35 26.32 -14.34 -18.25
C LEU A 35 26.83 -14.72 -16.86
N GLU A 36 26.90 -16.03 -16.59
CA GLU A 36 27.53 -16.57 -15.38
C GLU A 36 29.03 -16.21 -15.37
N ASP A 37 29.51 -15.59 -14.29
CA ASP A 37 30.88 -15.53 -13.74
C ASP A 37 32.14 -15.53 -14.67
N ASP A 38 32.04 -15.19 -15.96
CA ASP A 38 33.21 -15.03 -16.83
C ASP A 38 33.59 -13.54 -16.94
N ASP A 39 34.60 -13.17 -16.15
CA ASP A 39 35.20 -11.83 -16.01
C ASP A 39 35.84 -11.26 -17.31
N GLU A 40 35.66 -11.87 -18.49
CA GLU A 40 36.46 -11.58 -19.70
C GLU A 40 35.69 -11.23 -20.99
N ASP A 41 34.45 -10.72 -21.00
CA ASP A 41 33.67 -10.77 -22.25
C ASP A 41 32.94 -9.50 -22.73
N GLU A 42 33.46 -8.29 -22.42
CA GLU A 42 33.06 -7.08 -23.19
C GLU A 42 33.35 -7.24 -24.70
N TYR A 43 34.27 -8.16 -25.07
CA TYR A 43 34.65 -8.48 -26.45
C TYR A 43 33.85 -9.62 -27.12
N LYS A 44 32.96 -10.33 -26.40
CA LYS A 44 32.14 -11.41 -27.03
C LYS A 44 30.80 -10.92 -27.58
N LEU A 45 30.29 -9.77 -27.14
CA LEU A 45 29.00 -9.28 -27.60
C LEU A 45 28.98 -9.10 -29.14
N ASP A 46 30.03 -8.50 -29.71
CA ASP A 46 30.15 -8.26 -31.14
C ASP A 46 30.23 -9.55 -31.99
N ALA A 47 30.70 -10.67 -31.42
CA ALA A 47 30.79 -11.96 -32.10
C ALA A 47 29.51 -12.80 -32.00
N PHE A 48 28.62 -12.46 -31.05
CA PHE A 48 27.37 -13.18 -30.75
C PHE A 48 26.10 -12.47 -31.27
N LEU A 49 26.22 -11.24 -31.81
CA LEU A 49 25.12 -10.42 -32.35
C LEU A 49 24.40 -11.01 -33.58
N ASP A 50 24.89 -12.12 -34.15
CA ASP A 50 24.24 -12.83 -35.27
C ASP A 50 23.24 -13.90 -34.77
N ASP A 51 23.19 -14.17 -33.45
CA ASP A 51 22.23 -15.08 -32.84
C ASP A 51 20.91 -14.35 -32.52
N THR A 52 19.92 -14.56 -33.39
CA THR A 52 18.60 -13.93 -33.29
C THR A 52 17.82 -14.39 -32.05
N GLU A 53 18.05 -15.63 -31.59
CA GLU A 53 17.36 -16.20 -30.42
C GLU A 53 17.88 -15.57 -29.12
N LEU A 54 19.19 -15.35 -29.05
CA LEU A 54 19.81 -14.63 -27.93
C LEU A 54 19.19 -13.23 -27.82
N LEU A 55 19.21 -12.45 -28.92
CA LEU A 55 18.66 -11.09 -29.02
C LEU A 55 17.22 -10.96 -28.53
N GLU A 56 16.35 -11.91 -28.90
CA GLU A 56 14.97 -11.95 -28.40
C GLU A 56 14.91 -12.16 -26.88
N GLU A 57 15.70 -13.08 -26.34
CA GLU A 57 15.71 -13.39 -24.89
C GLU A 57 16.11 -12.17 -24.06
N ILE A 58 17.05 -11.37 -24.57
CA ILE A 58 17.52 -10.15 -23.95
C ILE A 58 16.42 -9.09 -23.93
N GLU A 59 15.77 -8.89 -25.06
CA GLU A 59 14.71 -7.90 -25.18
C GLU A 59 13.51 -8.29 -24.30
N ASN A 60 13.22 -9.58 -24.20
CA ASN A 60 12.25 -10.13 -23.25
C ASN A 60 12.66 -9.83 -21.80
N GLN A 61 13.90 -10.09 -21.42
CA GLN A 61 14.39 -9.86 -20.06
C GLN A 61 14.37 -8.38 -19.68
N LYS A 62 14.80 -7.50 -20.59
CA LYS A 62 14.69 -6.04 -20.42
C LYS A 62 13.24 -5.61 -20.23
N THR A 63 12.31 -6.18 -20.99
CA THR A 63 10.88 -5.91 -20.87
C THR A 63 10.35 -6.34 -19.49
N VAL A 64 10.83 -7.46 -18.94
CA VAL A 64 10.49 -7.90 -17.59
C VAL A 64 10.96 -6.90 -16.53
N TYR A 65 12.21 -6.44 -16.59
CA TYR A 65 12.72 -5.45 -15.63
C TYR A 65 12.01 -4.10 -15.72
N LEU A 66 11.68 -3.65 -16.94
CA LEU A 66 10.88 -2.44 -17.14
C LEU A 66 9.51 -2.55 -16.48
N LYS A 67 8.79 -3.66 -16.71
CA LYS A 67 7.50 -3.91 -16.07
C LYS A 67 7.62 -3.95 -14.55
N LEU A 68 8.64 -4.61 -14.02
CA LEU A 68 8.86 -4.70 -12.57
C LEU A 68 9.14 -3.32 -11.95
N LYS A 69 9.92 -2.48 -12.64
CA LYS A 69 10.18 -1.10 -12.22
C LYS A 69 8.91 -0.26 -12.23
N GLU A 70 8.06 -0.40 -13.25
CA GLU A 70 6.75 0.27 -13.33
C GLU A 70 5.82 -0.18 -12.20
N GLU A 71 5.74 -1.48 -11.92
CA GLU A 71 4.94 -2.02 -10.82
C GLU A 71 5.42 -1.53 -9.44
N LEU A 72 6.73 -1.46 -9.23
CA LEU A 72 7.31 -0.93 -8.00
C LEU A 72 7.04 0.58 -7.86
N ASP A 73 7.15 1.36 -8.95
CA ASP A 73 6.80 2.79 -8.94
C ASP A 73 5.32 3.00 -8.60
N ALA A 74 4.43 2.21 -9.23
CA ALA A 74 3.01 2.22 -8.94
C ALA A 74 2.71 1.84 -7.48
N TYR A 75 3.42 0.86 -6.92
CA TYR A 75 3.32 0.51 -5.51
C TYR A 75 3.71 1.69 -4.62
N CYS A 76 4.82 2.37 -4.92
CA CYS A 76 5.28 3.53 -4.15
C CYS A 76 4.27 4.68 -4.17
N ARG A 77 3.49 4.84 -5.25
CA ARG A 77 2.47 5.91 -5.37
C ARG A 77 1.25 5.68 -4.48
N GLN A 78 0.99 4.43 -4.12
CA GLN A 78 -0.19 4.05 -3.36
C GLN A 78 0.06 4.17 -1.85
N ILE A 79 -0.72 5.03 -1.19
CA ILE A 79 -0.82 5.00 0.27
C ILE A 79 -1.64 3.77 0.67
N VAL A 80 -1.00 2.86 1.40
CA VAL A 80 -1.66 1.66 1.93
C VAL A 80 -2.23 1.94 3.32
N VAL A 81 -3.54 1.76 3.47
CA VAL A 81 -4.24 1.80 4.75
C VAL A 81 -4.65 0.38 5.14
N LEU A 82 -4.18 -0.07 6.29
CA LEU A 82 -4.51 -1.38 6.84
C LEU A 82 -5.61 -1.24 7.89
N GLY A 83 -6.69 -1.98 7.69
CA GLY A 83 -7.77 -2.16 8.66
C GLY A 83 -7.75 -3.56 9.27
N PHE A 84 -8.24 -3.71 10.50
CA PHE A 84 -8.40 -5.00 11.15
C PHE A 84 -9.87 -5.41 11.17
N ASN A 85 -10.23 -6.45 10.40
CA ASN A 85 -11.62 -6.90 10.19
C ASN A 85 -12.51 -5.83 9.51
N SER A 86 -11.87 -4.83 8.91
CA SER A 86 -12.53 -3.67 8.34
C SER A 86 -13.36 -3.98 7.09
N ALA A 87 -13.10 -5.10 6.41
CA ALA A 87 -13.86 -5.51 5.25
C ALA A 87 -15.34 -5.75 5.56
N LYS A 88 -15.63 -6.24 6.76
CA LYS A 88 -16.99 -6.56 7.23
C LYS A 88 -17.64 -5.40 7.98
N TYR A 89 -16.84 -4.61 8.71
CA TYR A 89 -17.36 -3.55 9.59
C TYR A 89 -17.20 -2.17 8.94
N ASP A 90 -15.98 -1.61 8.94
CA ASP A 90 -15.72 -0.23 8.52
C ASP A 90 -16.13 0.03 7.08
N MET A 91 -15.70 -0.82 6.15
CA MET A 91 -15.92 -0.62 4.71
C MET A 91 -17.40 -0.61 4.36
N ASN A 92 -18.24 -1.38 5.05
CA ASN A 92 -19.67 -1.35 4.78
C ASN A 92 -20.32 -0.02 5.16
N LEU A 93 -19.76 0.69 6.12
CA LEU A 93 -20.23 2.01 6.55
C LEU A 93 -19.64 3.14 5.69
N ILE A 94 -18.35 3.06 5.35
CA ILE A 94 -17.64 4.23 4.78
C ILE A 94 -17.34 4.13 3.29
N LYS A 95 -17.51 2.99 2.63
CA LYS A 95 -17.15 2.79 1.21
C LYS A 95 -17.69 3.87 0.27
N THR A 96 -18.94 4.30 0.44
CA THR A 96 -19.56 5.34 -0.41
C THR A 96 -18.88 6.68 -0.21
N HIS A 97 -18.64 7.07 1.04
CA HIS A 97 -17.95 8.31 1.37
C HIS A 97 -16.51 8.28 0.87
N LEU A 98 -15.82 7.16 1.09
CA LEU A 98 -14.44 6.97 0.65
C LEU A 98 -14.32 7.04 -0.88
N ALA A 99 -15.18 6.33 -1.61
CA ALA A 99 -15.19 6.36 -3.07
C ALA A 99 -15.40 7.78 -3.63
N ASN A 100 -16.29 8.56 -3.01
CA ASN A 100 -16.55 9.94 -3.41
C ASN A 100 -15.40 10.88 -3.04
N THR A 101 -14.90 10.84 -1.80
CA THR A 101 -13.82 11.72 -1.34
C THR A 101 -12.51 11.47 -2.06
N LEU A 102 -12.24 10.23 -2.45
CA LEU A 102 -11.05 9.86 -3.21
C LEU A 102 -11.26 9.95 -4.73
N ASN A 103 -12.39 10.48 -5.20
CA ASN A 103 -12.77 10.56 -6.62
C ASN A 103 -12.51 9.24 -7.38
N MET A 104 -12.84 8.10 -6.75
CA MET A 104 -12.59 6.78 -7.34
C MET A 104 -13.43 6.54 -8.60
N HIS A 105 -14.45 7.36 -8.87
CA HIS A 105 -15.20 7.30 -10.12
C HIS A 105 -14.43 7.87 -11.32
N GLU A 106 -13.44 8.73 -11.09
CA GLU A 106 -12.66 9.41 -12.13
C GLU A 106 -11.24 8.85 -12.31
N SER A 107 -10.76 7.99 -11.41
CA SER A 107 -9.42 7.40 -11.52
C SER A 107 -9.31 6.44 -12.71
N GLY A 108 -8.16 6.43 -13.40
CA GLY A 108 -7.91 5.56 -14.54
C GLY A 108 -7.73 4.11 -14.13
N GLN A 109 -6.99 3.87 -13.04
CA GLN A 109 -6.88 2.54 -12.42
C GLN A 109 -7.75 2.42 -11.17
N LYS A 110 -8.55 1.36 -11.13
CA LYS A 110 -9.42 0.98 -10.00
C LYS A 110 -9.32 -0.51 -9.77
N PHE A 111 -9.19 -0.89 -8.52
CA PHE A 111 -9.18 -2.29 -8.12
C PHE A 111 -10.03 -2.48 -6.87
N THR A 112 -10.88 -3.50 -6.85
CA THR A 112 -11.74 -3.79 -5.70
C THR A 112 -11.95 -5.28 -5.57
N VAL A 113 -11.78 -5.80 -4.35
CA VAL A 113 -12.07 -7.20 -4.03
C VAL A 113 -13.26 -7.23 -3.08
N LYS A 114 -14.39 -7.72 -3.58
CA LYS A 114 -15.63 -7.90 -2.82
C LYS A 114 -16.00 -9.37 -2.75
N ARG A 115 -16.37 -9.84 -1.55
CA ARG A 115 -16.90 -11.18 -1.28
C ARG A 115 -18.17 -11.04 -0.46
N ASN A 116 -19.33 -11.28 -1.05
CA ASN A 116 -20.63 -11.04 -0.42
C ASN A 116 -20.72 -9.61 0.14
N ASN A 117 -20.97 -9.48 1.45
CA ASN A 117 -20.99 -8.19 2.15
C ASN A 117 -19.62 -7.80 2.74
N SER A 118 -18.52 -8.31 2.19
CA SER A 118 -17.16 -8.04 2.68
C SER A 118 -16.35 -7.35 1.58
N TYR A 119 -15.79 -6.19 1.86
CA TYR A 119 -14.92 -5.44 0.95
C TYR A 119 -13.47 -5.56 1.41
N ALA A 120 -12.77 -6.59 0.96
CA ALA A 120 -11.43 -6.94 1.44
C ALA A 120 -10.35 -5.98 0.94
N CYS A 121 -10.54 -5.42 -0.26
CA CYS A 121 -9.62 -4.46 -0.86
C CYS A 121 -10.39 -3.41 -1.66
N LEU A 122 -9.97 -2.16 -1.55
CA LEU A 122 -10.43 -1.04 -2.36
C LEU A 122 -9.23 -0.16 -2.70
N ALA A 123 -8.91 0.00 -3.98
CA ALA A 123 -7.72 0.71 -4.42
C ALA A 123 -7.92 1.54 -5.69
N ASN A 124 -7.15 2.60 -5.80
CA ASN A 124 -6.92 3.41 -7.00
C ASN A 124 -5.41 3.67 -7.17
N GLU A 125 -5.02 4.58 -8.06
CA GLU A 125 -3.62 4.92 -8.35
C GLU A 125 -2.81 5.43 -7.15
N THR A 126 -3.47 6.08 -6.18
CA THR A 126 -2.81 6.78 -5.06
C THR A 126 -3.13 6.21 -3.69
N PHE A 127 -4.09 5.30 -3.60
CA PHE A 127 -4.67 4.83 -2.35
C PHE A 127 -5.06 3.36 -2.45
N LYS A 128 -4.79 2.60 -1.39
CA LYS A 128 -5.16 1.19 -1.26
C LYS A 128 -5.58 0.89 0.17
N PHE A 129 -6.85 0.54 0.37
CA PHE A 129 -7.36 0.06 1.64
C PHE A 129 -7.38 -1.47 1.64
N LEU A 130 -6.77 -2.10 2.65
CA LEU A 130 -6.70 -3.56 2.80
C LEU A 130 -7.16 -3.99 4.20
N ASP A 131 -7.86 -5.12 4.26
CA ASP A 131 -8.14 -5.79 5.52
C ASP A 131 -7.09 -6.86 5.83
N ILE A 132 -6.32 -6.63 6.89
CA ILE A 132 -5.24 -7.53 7.32
C ILE A 132 -5.74 -8.92 7.70
N THR A 133 -7.01 -9.06 8.13
CA THR A 133 -7.57 -10.36 8.52
C THR A 133 -7.64 -11.35 7.36
N SER A 134 -7.58 -10.88 6.11
CA SER A 134 -7.49 -11.73 4.92
C SER A 134 -6.13 -12.46 4.81
N TYR A 135 -5.11 -11.98 5.53
CA TYR A 135 -3.74 -12.50 5.53
C TYR A 135 -3.39 -13.24 6.83
N LEU A 136 -4.35 -13.32 7.78
CA LEU A 136 -4.17 -13.98 9.06
C LEU A 136 -4.86 -15.34 9.08
N ALA A 137 -4.34 -16.24 9.90
CA ALA A 137 -5.00 -17.50 10.18
C ALA A 137 -6.42 -17.26 10.75
N PRO A 138 -7.40 -18.12 10.44
CA PRO A 138 -8.74 -18.02 11.00
C PRO A 138 -8.71 -17.99 12.54
N GLY A 139 -9.52 -17.12 13.14
CA GLY A 139 -9.60 -16.99 14.60
C GLY A 139 -8.46 -16.17 15.25
N CYS A 140 -7.61 -15.51 14.45
CA CYS A 140 -6.68 -14.52 14.96
C CYS A 140 -7.44 -13.27 15.45
N SER A 141 -7.31 -12.94 16.74
CA SER A 141 -7.85 -11.72 17.31
C SER A 141 -6.87 -10.56 17.17
N TYR A 142 -7.37 -9.32 17.30
CA TYR A 142 -6.52 -8.13 17.24
C TYR A 142 -5.39 -8.18 18.29
N ALA A 143 -5.70 -8.58 19.52
CA ALA A 143 -4.70 -8.75 20.58
C ALA A 143 -3.61 -9.78 20.22
N LYS A 144 -3.99 -10.92 19.61
CA LYS A 144 -3.02 -11.92 19.14
C LYS A 144 -2.15 -11.38 18.01
N PHE A 145 -2.74 -10.64 17.09
CA PHE A 145 -2.03 -9.98 16.01
C PHE A 145 -1.00 -8.98 16.55
N LEU A 146 -1.39 -8.07 17.45
CA LEU A 146 -0.47 -7.10 18.05
C LEU A 146 0.67 -7.77 18.82
N LYS A 147 0.35 -8.82 19.61
CA LYS A 147 1.34 -9.58 20.37
C LYS A 147 2.41 -10.22 19.47
N ALA A 148 2.05 -10.63 18.25
CA ALA A 148 3.00 -11.23 17.32
C ALA A 148 4.04 -10.25 16.76
N TYR A 149 3.78 -8.94 16.85
CA TYR A 149 4.70 -7.87 16.44
C TYR A 149 5.31 -7.12 17.64
N ASP A 150 5.22 -7.71 18.84
CA ASP A 150 5.68 -7.09 20.10
C ASP A 150 5.08 -5.69 20.37
N VAL A 151 3.84 -5.47 19.91
CA VAL A 151 3.10 -4.22 20.14
C VAL A 151 2.20 -4.38 21.37
N THR A 152 2.32 -3.43 22.30
CA THR A 152 1.45 -3.39 23.49
C THR A 152 0.04 -2.94 23.09
N GLU A 153 -0.99 -3.69 23.49
CA GLU A 153 -2.38 -3.36 23.19
C GLU A 153 -2.83 -2.12 23.97
N ASN A 154 -2.98 -0.99 23.26
CA ASN A 154 -3.58 0.22 23.79
C ASN A 154 -5.01 0.34 23.28
N LYS A 155 -5.96 -0.17 24.06
CA LYS A 155 -7.38 -0.13 23.70
C LYS A 155 -7.97 1.25 24.01
N GLY A 156 -8.32 2.00 22.96
CA GLY A 156 -9.11 3.22 23.11
C GLY A 156 -10.55 2.90 23.50
N PHE A 157 -11.08 3.57 24.52
CA PHE A 157 -12.50 3.51 24.86
C PHE A 157 -13.24 4.64 24.16
N PHE A 158 -14.07 4.30 23.17
CA PHE A 158 -14.94 5.28 22.56
C PHE A 158 -16.19 5.49 23.45
N PRO A 159 -16.54 6.74 23.79
CA PRO A 159 -17.66 7.07 24.68
C PRO A 159 -19.03 6.91 23.99
N TYR A 160 -19.41 5.68 23.63
CA TYR A 160 -20.66 5.35 22.93
C TYR A 160 -21.91 5.81 23.69
N GLU A 161 -21.84 5.82 25.02
CA GLU A 161 -22.93 6.25 25.90
C GLU A 161 -23.29 7.73 25.73
N TRP A 162 -22.31 8.56 25.39
CA TRP A 162 -22.48 10.00 25.28
C TRP A 162 -22.82 10.48 23.87
N PHE A 163 -22.29 9.84 22.83
CA PHE A 163 -22.57 10.17 21.43
C PHE A 163 -23.73 9.35 20.88
N ARG A 164 -24.93 9.62 21.38
CA ARG A 164 -26.16 8.94 20.93
C ARG A 164 -26.93 9.72 19.87
N GLN A 165 -26.67 11.02 19.69
CA GLN A 165 -27.38 11.87 18.73
C GLN A 165 -26.44 12.81 17.98
N ARG A 166 -26.63 12.98 16.65
CA ARG A 166 -25.84 13.90 15.78
C ARG A 166 -25.70 15.32 16.34
N ARG A 167 -26.66 15.78 17.14
CA ARG A 167 -26.74 17.12 17.71
C ARG A 167 -25.72 17.37 18.84
N GLN A 168 -25.10 16.33 19.40
CA GLN A 168 -24.09 16.47 20.46
C GLN A 168 -22.71 16.88 19.94
N VAL A 169 -22.53 16.95 18.61
CA VAL A 169 -21.27 17.30 17.92
C VAL A 169 -21.29 18.74 17.41
N THR A 170 -22.37 19.51 17.60
CA THR A 170 -22.40 20.92 17.20
C THR A 170 -21.78 21.80 18.27
N SER A 171 -20.84 22.64 17.84
CA SER A 171 -19.90 23.47 18.60
C SER A 171 -20.53 24.63 19.39
N SER A 172 -21.67 24.41 20.06
CA SER A 172 -22.27 25.39 20.96
C SER A 172 -21.99 25.13 22.45
N ASP A 173 -21.49 23.95 22.83
CA ASP A 173 -21.19 23.62 24.23
C ASP A 173 -19.68 23.53 24.49
N THR A 174 -19.06 24.68 24.76
CA THR A 174 -17.64 24.84 25.13
C THR A 174 -17.26 24.09 26.42
N THR A 175 -18.26 23.65 27.20
CA THR A 175 -18.09 22.89 28.45
C THR A 175 -17.74 21.43 28.21
N ILE A 176 -18.21 20.82 27.11
CA ILE A 176 -17.99 19.39 26.81
C ILE A 176 -16.54 19.13 26.39
N SER A 177 -15.89 20.13 25.78
CA SER A 177 -14.52 19.99 25.28
C SER A 177 -13.51 19.75 26.41
N ARG A 178 -13.62 20.43 27.57
CA ARG A 178 -12.62 20.32 28.65
C ARG A 178 -12.67 18.99 29.40
N THR A 179 -13.85 18.46 29.69
CA THR A 179 -13.99 17.20 30.45
C THR A 179 -13.55 15.99 29.62
N VAL A 180 -13.89 15.98 28.32
CA VAL A 180 -13.44 14.91 27.41
C VAL A 180 -11.93 15.01 27.16
N LEU A 181 -11.37 16.22 26.99
CA LEU A 181 -9.92 16.42 26.90
C LEU A 181 -9.18 16.05 28.20
N GLN A 182 -9.76 16.28 29.37
CA GLN A 182 -9.15 15.89 30.66
C GLN A 182 -9.16 14.37 30.87
N LEU A 183 -10.23 13.67 30.43
CA LEU A 183 -10.28 12.21 30.45
C LEU A 183 -9.29 11.57 29.46
N ILE A 184 -9.07 12.21 28.30
CA ILE A 184 -8.11 11.72 27.29
C ILE A 184 -6.64 12.04 27.67
N LYS A 185 -6.38 13.14 28.39
CA LYS A 185 -5.02 13.53 28.82
C LYS A 185 -4.58 12.94 30.17
N GLY A 186 -5.49 12.29 30.90
CA GLY A 186 -5.25 11.66 32.20
C GLY A 186 -5.05 10.14 32.15
N MET A 187 -5.01 9.56 30.94
CA MET A 187 -4.63 8.17 30.65
C MET A 187 -3.30 8.17 29.89
#